data_AF-A0AA41CRA1-F1
#
_entry.id   AF-A0AA41CRA1-F1
#
_cell.length_a   1.000
_cell.length_b   1.000
_cell.length_c   1.000
_cell.angle_alpha   90.00
_cell.angle_beta   90.00
_cell.angle_gamma   90.00
#
_symmetry.space_group_name_H-M   'P 1'
#
loop_
_entity.id
_entity.type
_entity.pdbx_description
1 polymer ?
#
loop_
_entity_poly.entity_id
_entity_poly.type
_entity_poly.pdbx_seq_one_letter_code
_entity_poly.pdbx_strand_id
1 'polypeptide(L)'
;MTGEGETAVLFGAGRRVRPAMVRALYGAFPVFRTQFDTGCRGLDVRLPLPLAAAVFAPEHGADAALLDRADFGRAALFAYQVALYRTWQDWGMRIGAVAGAGSGTVAAAHVAGGLGLEKAARHVLTGRHDRPGRGAPRAPVAGHGDAQGLSALRAAGFRRVLACGPGPREDAETAVAAGEVPALLAAMAHLRLSGPRIDWEALWWARHRADVHAVLRRVLEAA
;
A
#
# COMPACT_ATOMS: atom_id res chain seq x y z
N MET A 1 7.76 9.69 26.30
CA MET A 1 6.45 9.32 25.71
C MET A 1 6.70 8.43 24.51
N THR A 2 6.46 7.14 24.68
CA THR A 2 6.82 6.06 23.76
C THR A 2 5.75 5.85 22.67
N GLY A 3 6.01 6.37 21.47
CA GLY A 3 5.88 5.64 20.20
C GLY A 3 4.55 5.01 19.76
N GLU A 4 3.40 5.39 20.31
CA GLU A 4 2.11 5.00 19.72
C GLU A 4 1.67 6.00 18.65
N GLY A 5 1.52 5.53 17.40
CA GLY A 5 0.76 6.24 16.37
C GLY A 5 1.46 7.42 15.67
N GLU A 6 2.78 7.59 15.73
CA GLU A 6 3.44 8.73 15.06
C GLU A 6 3.34 8.71 13.52
N THR A 7 2.99 7.57 12.94
CA THR A 7 2.92 7.37 11.50
C THR A 7 1.50 7.37 10.99
N ALA A 8 1.22 8.20 9.99
CA ALA A 8 0.01 8.11 9.19
C ALA A 8 0.30 7.63 7.76
N VAL A 9 -0.69 7.02 7.12
CA VAL A 9 -0.64 6.66 5.70
C VAL A 9 -1.64 7.50 4.92
N LEU A 10 -1.19 8.16 3.86
CA LEU A 10 -2.04 8.80 2.87
C LEU A 10 -2.13 7.91 1.63
N PHE A 11 -3.32 7.41 1.35
CA PHE A 11 -3.63 6.73 0.09
C PHE A 11 -3.84 7.78 -0.99
N GLY A 12 -2.84 7.94 -1.86
CA GLY A 12 -2.83 8.99 -2.87
C GLY A 12 -3.84 8.72 -3.99
N ALA A 13 -4.26 9.80 -4.65
CA ALA A 13 -5.05 9.71 -5.86
C ALA A 13 -4.19 9.16 -7.02
N GLY A 14 -4.81 8.36 -7.88
CA GLY A 14 -4.14 7.82 -9.06
C GLY A 14 -5.11 7.13 -10.00
N ARG A 15 -4.70 7.02 -11.27
CA ARG A 15 -5.48 6.31 -12.30
C ARG A 15 -5.05 4.84 -12.46
N ARG A 16 -3.77 4.56 -12.25
CA ARG A 16 -3.17 3.22 -12.29
C ARG A 16 -1.89 3.19 -11.45
N VAL A 17 -1.54 2.01 -10.94
CA VAL A 17 -0.19 1.73 -10.40
C VAL A 17 0.77 1.37 -11.53
N ARG A 18 2.08 1.57 -11.34
CA ARG A 18 3.10 1.03 -12.24
C ARG A 18 3.20 -0.50 -12.14
N PRO A 19 3.02 -1.26 -13.22
CA PRO A 19 3.06 -2.73 -13.19
C PRO A 19 4.38 -3.28 -12.67
N ALA A 20 5.50 -2.70 -13.08
CA ALA A 20 6.83 -3.10 -12.61
C ALA A 20 6.95 -3.06 -11.09
N MET A 21 6.39 -2.04 -10.43
CA MET A 21 6.35 -1.95 -8.98
C MET A 21 5.51 -3.07 -8.36
N VAL A 22 4.34 -3.35 -8.92
CA VAL A 22 3.49 -4.46 -8.42
C VAL A 22 4.24 -5.78 -8.54
N ARG A 23 4.85 -6.06 -9.71
CA ARG A 23 5.60 -7.29 -9.96
C ARG A 23 6.80 -7.45 -9.02
N ALA A 24 7.56 -6.38 -8.80
CA ALA A 24 8.70 -6.39 -7.88
C ALA A 24 8.27 -6.70 -6.44
N LEU A 25 7.26 -6.00 -5.92
CA LEU A 25 6.70 -6.26 -4.58
C LEU A 25 6.10 -7.66 -4.46
N TYR A 26 5.43 -8.13 -5.52
CA TYR A 26 4.83 -9.46 -5.58
C TYR A 26 5.89 -10.58 -5.53
N GLY A 27 7.00 -10.39 -6.24
CA GLY A 27 8.15 -11.30 -6.21
C GLY A 27 8.86 -11.30 -4.85
N ALA A 28 9.08 -10.12 -4.27
CA ALA A 28 9.88 -9.96 -3.07
C ALA A 28 9.14 -10.26 -1.76
N PHE A 29 7.85 -9.95 -1.66
CA PHE A 29 7.14 -9.88 -0.37
C PHE A 29 5.93 -10.82 -0.31
N PRO A 30 5.98 -11.95 0.42
CA PRO A 30 4.88 -12.92 0.51
C PRO A 30 3.57 -12.35 1.06
N VAL A 31 3.64 -11.40 2.01
CA VAL A 31 2.45 -10.71 2.54
C VAL A 31 1.83 -9.82 1.49
N PHE A 32 2.65 -9.05 0.75
CA PHE A 32 2.16 -8.27 -0.38
C PHE A 32 1.45 -9.17 -1.38
N ARG A 33 2.09 -10.28 -1.79
CA ARG A 33 1.53 -11.27 -2.71
C ARG A 33 0.15 -11.75 -2.28
N THR A 34 0.05 -12.23 -1.04
CA THR A 34 -1.19 -12.78 -0.47
C THR A 34 -2.31 -11.74 -0.41
N GLN A 35 -1.99 -10.51 -0.01
CA GLN A 35 -2.97 -9.43 0.10
C GLN A 35 -3.38 -8.89 -1.26
N PHE A 36 -2.45 -8.83 -2.21
CA PHE A 36 -2.71 -8.47 -3.60
C PHE A 36 -3.65 -9.50 -4.24
N ASP A 37 -3.36 -10.79 -4.13
CA ASP A 37 -4.22 -11.87 -4.64
C ASP A 37 -5.62 -11.84 -4.01
N THR A 38 -5.72 -11.51 -2.72
CA THR A 38 -7.02 -11.34 -2.04
C THR A 38 -7.81 -10.17 -2.60
N GLY A 39 -7.14 -9.04 -2.87
CA GLY A 39 -7.73 -7.90 -3.55
C GLY A 39 -8.20 -8.25 -4.96
N CYS A 40 -7.36 -8.91 -5.76
CA CYS A 40 -7.69 -9.40 -7.09
C CYS A 40 -8.93 -10.29 -7.06
N ARG A 41 -8.98 -11.33 -6.22
CA ARG A 41 -10.16 -12.21 -6.10
C ARG A 41 -11.44 -11.45 -5.79
N GLY A 42 -11.39 -10.42 -4.94
CA GLY A 42 -12.55 -9.59 -4.62
C GLY A 42 -13.02 -8.70 -5.78
N LEU A 43 -12.10 -8.32 -6.67
CA LEU A 43 -12.35 -7.46 -7.83
C LEU A 43 -12.75 -8.27 -9.08
N ASP A 44 -12.14 -9.43 -9.27
CA ASP A 44 -12.27 -10.30 -10.45
C ASP A 44 -13.70 -10.81 -10.64
N VAL A 45 -14.47 -10.95 -9.55
CA VAL A 45 -15.91 -11.29 -9.59
C VAL A 45 -16.72 -10.28 -10.42
N ARG A 46 -16.20 -9.06 -10.61
CA ARG A 46 -16.87 -7.95 -11.28
C ARG A 46 -16.11 -7.41 -12.50
N LEU A 47 -14.92 -7.96 -12.80
CA LEU A 47 -14.12 -7.59 -13.96
C LEU A 47 -14.38 -8.58 -15.11
N PRO A 48 -14.27 -8.14 -16.37
CA PRO A 48 -14.45 -9.02 -17.51
C PRO A 48 -13.29 -10.00 -17.72
N LEU A 49 -12.11 -9.69 -17.16
CA LEU A 49 -10.91 -10.54 -17.18
C LEU A 49 -10.22 -10.46 -15.81
N PRO A 50 -9.46 -11.50 -15.41
CA PRO A 50 -8.68 -11.46 -14.18
C PRO A 50 -7.72 -10.27 -14.15
N LEU A 51 -7.70 -9.51 -13.07
CA LEU A 51 -6.85 -8.33 -12.90
C LEU A 51 -5.36 -8.68 -13.06
N ALA A 52 -4.97 -9.88 -12.63
CA ALA A 52 -3.62 -10.40 -12.79
C ALA A 52 -3.19 -10.50 -14.27
N ALA A 53 -4.11 -10.81 -15.19
CA ALA A 53 -3.79 -10.87 -16.63
C ALA A 53 -3.29 -9.52 -17.15
N ALA A 54 -3.85 -8.41 -16.65
CA ALA A 54 -3.42 -7.07 -17.03
C ALA A 54 -2.12 -6.63 -16.34
N VAL A 55 -1.94 -6.96 -15.05
CA VAL A 55 -0.79 -6.52 -14.24
C VAL A 55 0.50 -7.27 -14.59
N PHE A 56 0.38 -8.56 -14.90
CA PHE A 56 1.50 -9.43 -15.23
C PHE A 56 1.70 -9.62 -16.74
N ALA A 57 0.92 -8.91 -17.56
CA ALA A 57 1.13 -8.87 -19.00
C ALA A 57 2.54 -8.35 -19.36
N PRO A 58 3.15 -8.83 -20.46
CA PRO A 58 4.32 -8.19 -21.06
C PRO A 58 4.03 -6.71 -21.36
N GLU A 59 5.01 -5.82 -21.15
CA GLU A 59 4.81 -4.35 -21.17
C GLU A 59 4.23 -3.79 -22.47
N HIS A 60 4.38 -4.51 -23.58
CA HIS A 60 3.87 -4.14 -24.90
C HIS A 60 2.77 -5.08 -25.42
N GLY A 61 2.23 -5.94 -24.55
CA GLY A 61 1.13 -6.85 -24.88
C GLY A 61 -0.24 -6.16 -24.85
N ALA A 62 -1.20 -6.70 -25.63
CA ALA A 62 -2.57 -6.18 -25.66
C ALA A 62 -3.23 -6.16 -24.26
N ASP A 63 -2.89 -7.12 -23.40
CA ASP A 63 -3.43 -7.21 -22.05
C ASP A 63 -2.86 -6.13 -21.11
N ALA A 64 -1.64 -5.62 -21.35
CA ALA A 64 -1.08 -4.54 -20.56
C ALA A 64 -1.85 -3.22 -20.76
N ALA A 65 -2.40 -3.00 -21.96
CA ALA A 65 -3.24 -1.86 -22.28
C ALA A 65 -4.56 -1.85 -21.48
N LEU A 66 -4.98 -2.99 -20.90
CA LEU A 66 -6.14 -3.02 -20.02
C LEU A 66 -5.97 -2.08 -18.83
N LEU A 67 -4.75 -1.89 -18.31
CA LEU A 67 -4.49 -0.98 -17.18
C LEU A 67 -4.73 0.51 -17.49
N ASP A 68 -4.86 0.88 -18.77
CA ASP A 68 -5.26 2.22 -19.18
C ASP A 68 -6.78 2.43 -19.11
N ARG A 69 -7.55 1.34 -19.07
CA ARG A 69 -8.97 1.40 -18.78
C ARG A 69 -9.19 1.74 -17.31
N ALA A 70 -10.18 2.59 -17.05
CA ALA A 70 -10.40 3.15 -15.74
C ALA A 70 -10.82 2.10 -14.68
N ASP A 71 -11.54 1.05 -15.09
CA ASP A 71 -11.92 -0.08 -14.24
C ASP A 71 -10.69 -0.89 -13.78
N PHE A 72 -9.86 -1.33 -14.72
CA PHE A 72 -8.63 -2.09 -14.44
C PHE A 72 -7.57 -1.26 -13.73
N GLY A 73 -7.31 -0.03 -14.18
CA GLY A 73 -6.31 0.85 -13.56
C GLY A 73 -6.63 1.16 -12.09
N ARG A 74 -7.89 1.50 -11.79
CA ARG A 74 -8.33 1.74 -10.40
C ARG A 74 -8.31 0.46 -9.57
N ALA A 75 -8.73 -0.67 -10.15
CA ALA A 75 -8.69 -1.97 -9.50
C ALA A 75 -7.26 -2.36 -9.10
N ALA A 76 -6.30 -2.24 -10.02
CA ALA A 76 -4.88 -2.50 -9.77
C ALA A 76 -4.32 -1.57 -8.69
N LEU A 77 -4.63 -0.27 -8.76
CA LEU A 77 -4.18 0.70 -7.76
C LEU A 77 -4.73 0.37 -6.36
N PHE A 78 -6.02 0.04 -6.25
CA PHE A 78 -6.63 -0.35 -4.97
C PHE A 78 -5.98 -1.61 -4.39
N ALA A 79 -5.84 -2.66 -5.19
CA ALA A 79 -5.22 -3.92 -4.73
C ALA A 79 -3.78 -3.70 -4.27
N TYR A 80 -3.00 -2.94 -5.05
CA TYR A 80 -1.64 -2.52 -4.70
C TYR A 80 -1.61 -1.74 -3.37
N GLN A 81 -2.48 -0.73 -3.22
CA GLN A 81 -2.50 0.13 -2.05
C GLN A 81 -2.80 -0.66 -0.76
N VAL A 82 -3.81 -1.53 -0.82
CA VAL A 82 -4.17 -2.39 0.31
C VAL A 82 -3.04 -3.36 0.63
N ALA A 83 -2.45 -4.01 -0.38
CA ALA A 83 -1.35 -4.95 -0.19
C ALA A 83 -0.10 -4.31 0.43
N LEU A 84 0.27 -3.11 -0.05
CA LEU A 84 1.40 -2.37 0.48
C LEU A 84 1.17 -1.93 1.93
N TYR A 85 -0.03 -1.42 2.24
CA TYR A 85 -0.41 -1.07 3.61
C TYR A 85 -0.29 -2.27 4.57
N ARG A 86 -0.81 -3.44 4.17
CA ARG A 86 -0.73 -4.65 4.99
C ARG A 86 0.70 -5.17 5.15
N THR A 87 1.54 -4.98 4.13
CA THR A 87 2.98 -5.30 4.21
C THR A 87 3.68 -4.46 5.27
N TRP A 88 3.41 -3.15 5.32
CA TRP A 88 3.94 -2.29 6.38
C TRP A 88 3.48 -2.70 7.78
N GLN A 89 2.21 -3.10 7.92
CA GLN A 89 1.70 -3.59 9.20
C GLN A 89 2.39 -4.89 9.64
N ASP A 90 2.63 -5.84 8.72
CA ASP A 90 3.33 -7.09 9.03
C ASP A 90 4.79 -6.84 9.48
N TRP A 91 5.44 -5.80 8.95
CA TRP A 91 6.76 -5.38 9.40
C TRP A 91 6.77 -4.67 10.77
N GLY A 92 5.62 -4.60 11.45
CA GLY A 92 5.49 -4.02 12.78
C GLY A 92 5.31 -2.50 12.80
N MET A 93 5.05 -1.85 11.66
CA MET A 93 4.74 -0.42 11.66
C MET A 93 3.43 -0.13 12.39
N ARG A 94 3.52 0.67 13.46
CA ARG A 94 2.36 1.22 14.17
C ARG A 94 1.81 2.42 13.41
N ILE A 95 0.76 2.20 12.62
CA ILE A 95 0.07 3.24 11.85
C ILE A 95 -1.10 3.79 12.69
N GLY A 96 -1.01 5.05 13.10
CA GLY A 96 -2.00 5.71 13.96
C GLY A 96 -3.18 6.33 13.21
N ALA A 97 -3.00 6.67 11.93
CA ALA A 97 -4.09 7.18 11.09
C ALA A 97 -3.91 6.80 9.62
N VAL A 98 -5.03 6.79 8.89
CA VAL A 98 -5.07 6.62 7.44
C VAL A 98 -5.96 7.70 6.83
N ALA A 99 -5.50 8.35 5.78
CA ALA A 99 -6.30 9.29 4.99
C ALA A 99 -6.29 8.86 3.53
N GLY A 100 -7.29 9.26 2.77
CA GLY A 100 -7.35 8.95 1.35
C GLY A 100 -7.63 10.18 0.50
N ALA A 101 -7.11 10.16 -0.71
CA ALA A 101 -7.28 11.23 -1.67
C ALA A 101 -7.87 10.72 -2.97
N GLY A 102 -8.96 11.33 -3.43
CA GLY A 102 -9.68 10.89 -4.62
C GLY A 102 -9.95 9.39 -4.59
N SER A 103 -9.34 8.64 -5.52
CA SER A 103 -9.45 7.18 -5.62
C SER A 103 -8.86 6.40 -4.44
N GLY A 104 -7.87 6.95 -3.75
CA GLY A 104 -7.30 6.38 -2.53
C GLY A 104 -8.26 6.40 -1.33
N THR A 105 -9.36 7.16 -1.38
CA THR A 105 -10.37 7.21 -0.31
C THR A 105 -11.00 5.84 -0.05
N VAL A 106 -11.21 5.04 -1.10
CA VAL A 106 -11.79 3.70 -0.96
C VAL A 106 -10.82 2.72 -0.30
N ALA A 107 -9.52 2.80 -0.64
CA ALA A 107 -8.49 2.04 0.03
C ALA A 107 -8.38 2.42 1.52
N ALA A 108 -8.36 3.72 1.83
CA ALA A 108 -8.33 4.23 3.20
C ALA A 108 -9.54 3.74 4.03
N ALA A 109 -10.75 3.87 3.50
CA ALA A 109 -11.97 3.41 4.16
C ALA A 109 -11.98 1.88 4.35
N HIS A 110 -11.47 1.13 3.37
CA HIS A 110 -11.37 -0.32 3.44
C HIS A 110 -10.39 -0.79 4.53
N VAL A 111 -9.17 -0.24 4.55
CA VAL A 111 -8.15 -0.68 5.53
C VAL A 111 -8.46 -0.22 6.95
N ALA A 112 -9.13 0.92 7.11
CA ALA A 112 -9.70 1.34 8.39
C ALA A 112 -10.81 0.35 8.84
N GLY A 113 -11.39 -0.41 7.91
CA GLY A 113 -12.46 -1.38 8.10
C GLY A 113 -13.86 -0.81 7.88
N GLY A 114 -13.98 0.50 7.66
CA GLY A 114 -15.26 1.19 7.45
C GLY A 114 -16.01 0.70 6.19
N LEU A 115 -15.29 0.06 5.26
CA LEU A 115 -15.84 -0.48 4.03
C LEU A 115 -15.36 -1.93 3.82
N GLY A 116 -16.29 -2.89 3.79
CA GLY A 116 -15.97 -4.29 3.45
C GLY A 116 -15.47 -4.44 2.01
N LEU A 117 -14.70 -5.50 1.74
CA LEU A 117 -14.04 -5.71 0.43
C LEU A 117 -15.02 -5.71 -0.75
N GLU A 118 -16.17 -6.36 -0.62
CA GLU A 118 -17.17 -6.44 -1.69
C GLU A 118 -17.75 -5.06 -2.06
N LYS A 119 -18.04 -4.23 -1.04
CA LYS A 119 -18.50 -2.85 -1.23
C LYS A 119 -17.37 -1.99 -1.80
N ALA A 120 -16.15 -2.15 -1.30
CA ALA A 120 -14.97 -1.43 -1.82
C ALA A 120 -14.75 -1.73 -3.31
N ALA A 121 -14.79 -3.00 -3.72
CA ALA A 121 -14.65 -3.42 -5.11
C ALA A 121 -15.69 -2.72 -6.02
N ARG A 122 -16.95 -2.66 -5.60
CA ARG A 122 -18.02 -1.95 -6.33
C ARG A 122 -17.72 -0.45 -6.50
N HIS A 123 -17.23 0.20 -5.45
CA HIS A 123 -16.87 1.62 -5.47
C HIS A 123 -15.68 1.89 -6.40
N VAL A 124 -14.62 1.08 -6.31
CA VAL A 124 -13.44 1.16 -7.17
C VAL A 124 -13.81 1.03 -8.65
N LEU A 125 -14.63 0.04 -9.00
CA LEU A 125 -14.98 -0.24 -10.39
C LEU A 125 -15.90 0.83 -10.98
N THR A 126 -16.85 1.34 -10.20
CA THR A 126 -17.75 2.44 -10.63
C THR A 126 -17.10 3.83 -10.56
N GLY A 127 -15.92 3.95 -9.94
CA GLY A 127 -15.28 5.25 -9.70
C GLY A 127 -15.98 6.09 -8.63
N ARG A 128 -16.88 5.50 -7.83
CA ARG A 128 -17.52 6.18 -6.69
C ARG A 128 -16.60 6.12 -5.49
N HIS A 129 -16.42 7.23 -4.80
CA HIS A 129 -15.68 7.29 -3.55
C HIS A 129 -16.62 7.80 -2.46
N ASP A 130 -16.98 6.91 -1.53
CA ASP A 130 -17.89 7.24 -0.44
C ASP A 130 -17.23 8.24 0.53
N ARG A 131 -17.96 9.28 0.93
CA ARG A 131 -17.57 10.09 2.09
C ARG A 131 -17.88 9.27 3.35
N PRO A 132 -16.98 9.17 4.34
CA PRO A 132 -17.22 8.33 5.51
C PRO A 132 -18.50 8.76 6.24
N GLY A 133 -19.47 7.85 6.33
CA GLY A 133 -20.67 8.01 7.15
C GLY A 133 -20.32 7.94 8.64
N ARG A 134 -20.90 8.84 9.45
CA ARG A 134 -20.81 8.83 10.92
C ARG A 134 -21.27 7.48 11.47
N GLY A 135 -20.42 6.69 12.11
CA GLY A 135 -20.92 5.55 12.90
C GLY A 135 -20.00 4.39 13.28
N ALA A 136 -18.71 4.33 12.88
CA ALA A 136 -17.83 3.24 13.32
C ALA A 136 -16.59 3.78 14.06
N PRO A 137 -16.19 3.20 15.20
CA PRO A 137 -14.98 3.61 15.93
C PRO A 137 -13.74 3.16 15.15
N ARG A 138 -13.18 4.04 14.32
CA ARG A 138 -12.06 3.74 13.39
C ARG A 138 -11.18 4.96 13.17
N ALA A 139 -9.90 4.72 12.86
CA ALA A 139 -8.89 5.72 12.54
C ALA A 139 -9.47 6.85 11.64
N PRO A 140 -9.12 8.12 11.87
CA PRO A 140 -9.72 9.25 11.19
C PRO A 140 -9.42 9.20 9.67
N VAL A 141 -10.44 8.90 8.85
CA VAL A 141 -10.35 8.92 7.38
C VAL A 141 -10.75 10.31 6.87
N ALA A 142 -9.78 11.14 6.50
CA ALA A 142 -10.02 12.39 5.78
C ALA A 142 -10.01 12.16 4.26
N GLY A 143 -10.97 12.73 3.53
CA GLY A 143 -11.05 12.69 2.06
C GLY A 143 -10.78 14.05 1.45
N HIS A 144 -9.59 14.27 0.87
CA HIS A 144 -9.16 15.52 0.24
C HIS A 144 -8.13 15.25 -0.88
N GLY A 145 -7.72 16.22 -1.71
CA GLY A 145 -6.59 16.02 -2.63
C GLY A 145 -5.28 15.68 -1.87
N ASP A 146 -4.28 15.07 -2.53
CA ASP A 146 -3.06 14.58 -1.86
C ASP A 146 -2.39 15.61 -0.93
N ALA A 147 -2.21 16.85 -1.41
CA ALA A 147 -1.63 17.94 -0.62
C ALA A 147 -2.48 18.32 0.60
N GLN A 148 -3.80 18.35 0.44
CA GLN A 148 -4.73 18.66 1.53
C GLN A 148 -4.80 17.53 2.55
N GLY A 149 -4.80 16.26 2.10
CA GLY A 149 -4.73 15.09 2.97
C GLY A 149 -3.45 15.08 3.80
N LEU A 150 -2.31 15.42 3.18
CA LEU A 150 -1.04 15.59 3.88
C LEU A 150 -1.11 16.72 4.93
N SER A 151 -1.64 17.89 4.56
CA SER A 151 -1.81 19.02 5.49
C SER A 151 -2.73 18.67 6.66
N ALA A 152 -3.82 17.93 6.43
CA ALA A 152 -4.76 17.51 7.48
C ALA A 152 -4.09 16.54 8.47
N LEU A 153 -3.33 15.56 7.97
CA LEU A 153 -2.56 14.64 8.83
C LEU A 153 -1.49 15.39 9.64
N ARG A 154 -0.89 16.43 9.07
CA ARG A 154 0.07 17.29 9.78
C ARG A 154 -0.59 18.11 10.89
N ALA A 155 -1.72 18.73 10.59
CA ALA A 155 -2.51 19.49 11.57
C ALA A 155 -2.99 18.60 12.73
N ALA A 156 -3.25 17.32 12.46
CA ALA A 156 -3.58 16.31 13.46
C ALA A 156 -2.38 15.79 14.29
N GLY A 157 -1.16 16.29 14.04
CA GLY A 157 0.03 16.00 14.84
C GLY A 157 0.90 14.84 14.34
N PHE A 158 0.59 14.23 13.18
CA PHE A 158 1.40 13.12 12.65
C PHE A 158 2.72 13.64 12.07
N ARG A 159 3.84 13.31 12.73
CA ARG A 159 5.19 13.75 12.33
C ARG A 159 5.74 12.99 11.12
N ARG A 160 5.15 11.85 10.79
CA ARG A 160 5.56 10.96 9.69
C ARG A 160 4.34 10.57 8.86
N VAL A 161 4.38 10.87 7.56
CA VAL A 161 3.29 10.52 6.62
C VAL A 161 3.86 9.75 5.43
N LEU A 162 3.35 8.55 5.20
CA LEU A 162 3.69 7.70 4.05
C LEU A 162 2.67 7.88 2.93
N ALA A 163 3.13 8.06 1.69
CA ALA A 163 2.30 7.93 0.51
C ALA A 163 2.14 6.46 0.13
N CYS A 164 0.90 6.03 0.00
CA CYS A 164 0.52 4.83 -0.71
C CYS A 164 -0.08 5.24 -2.06
N GLY A 165 0.77 5.63 -3.01
CA GLY A 165 0.39 6.14 -4.33
C GLY A 165 0.92 5.24 -5.46
N PRO A 166 0.74 5.61 -6.74
CA PRO A 166 1.03 4.75 -7.89
C PRO A 166 2.50 4.34 -8.09
N GLY A 167 3.42 4.83 -7.26
CA GLY A 167 4.86 4.58 -7.30
C GLY A 167 5.67 5.88 -7.31
N PRO A 168 7.01 5.80 -7.26
CA PRO A 168 7.89 6.95 -7.50
C PRO A 168 7.76 7.49 -8.94
N ARG A 169 8.39 8.64 -9.21
CA ARG A 169 8.49 9.21 -10.57
C ARG A 169 9.36 8.29 -11.47
N GLU A 170 9.32 8.55 -12.79
CA GLU A 170 9.90 7.71 -13.86
C GLU A 170 11.39 7.36 -13.66
N ASP A 171 12.13 8.17 -12.90
CA ASP A 171 13.56 8.04 -12.63
C ASP A 171 13.95 6.80 -11.80
N ALA A 172 13.02 6.21 -11.04
CA ALA A 172 13.28 5.01 -10.23
C ALA A 172 12.73 3.71 -10.83
N GLU A 173 12.12 3.75 -12.02
CA GLU A 173 11.33 2.65 -12.58
C GLU A 173 12.21 1.47 -13.05
N THR A 174 13.35 1.75 -13.68
CA THR A 174 14.25 0.73 -14.25
C THR A 174 14.89 -0.16 -13.18
N ALA A 175 15.31 0.40 -12.04
CA ALA A 175 15.92 -0.35 -10.95
C ALA A 175 14.90 -1.21 -10.19
N VAL A 176 13.65 -0.74 -10.08
CA VAL A 176 12.54 -1.53 -9.49
C VAL A 176 12.14 -2.68 -10.41
N ALA A 177 12.13 -2.45 -11.73
CA ALA A 177 11.81 -3.49 -12.71
C ALA A 177 12.78 -4.68 -12.68
N ALA A 178 14.05 -4.44 -12.30
CA ALA A 178 15.05 -5.50 -12.10
C ALA A 178 14.79 -6.40 -10.88
N GLY A 179 13.83 -6.05 -10.01
CA GLY A 179 13.42 -6.89 -8.88
C GLY A 179 14.41 -6.95 -7.72
N GLU A 180 15.41 -6.07 -7.70
CA GLU A 180 16.41 -6.03 -6.65
C GLU A 180 15.79 -5.52 -5.33
N VAL A 181 15.87 -6.33 -4.27
CA VAL A 181 15.35 -5.98 -2.94
C VAL A 181 15.92 -4.63 -2.43
N PRO A 182 17.23 -4.32 -2.57
CA PRO A 182 17.75 -3.00 -2.23
C PRO A 182 17.11 -1.85 -3.02
N ALA A 183 16.88 -2.03 -4.34
CA ALA A 183 16.23 -1.04 -5.18
C ALA A 183 14.75 -0.83 -4.79
N LEU A 184 14.07 -1.91 -4.39
CA LEU A 184 12.70 -1.88 -3.89
C LEU A 184 12.60 -1.16 -2.55
N LEU A 185 13.50 -1.44 -1.61
CA LEU A 185 13.60 -0.74 -0.32
C LEU A 185 13.97 0.73 -0.53
N ALA A 186 14.85 1.04 -1.48
CA ALA A 186 15.16 2.42 -1.89
C ALA A 186 13.93 3.12 -2.48
N ALA A 187 13.18 2.47 -3.37
CA ALA A 187 11.94 3.01 -3.91
C ALA A 187 10.89 3.26 -2.81
N MET A 188 10.82 2.38 -1.81
CA MET A 188 9.99 2.59 -0.62
C MET A 188 10.50 3.75 0.26
N ALA A 189 11.81 4.03 0.27
CA ALA A 189 12.40 5.23 0.86
C ALA A 189 11.86 6.53 0.24
N HIS A 190 11.54 6.51 -1.05
CA HIS A 190 10.95 7.63 -1.77
C HIS A 190 9.44 7.80 -1.56
N LEU A 191 8.74 6.83 -0.95
CA LEU A 191 7.31 6.92 -0.62
C LEU A 191 7.00 7.91 0.53
N ARG A 192 7.98 8.65 1.03
CA ARG A 192 7.78 9.64 2.08
C ARG A 192 7.30 10.97 1.53
N LEU A 193 6.08 11.34 1.93
CA LEU A 193 5.57 12.68 1.66
C LEU A 193 6.05 13.71 2.67
N SER A 194 6.35 13.33 3.91
CA SER A 194 6.94 14.25 4.91
C SER A 194 7.41 13.54 6.19
N GLY A 195 8.46 14.05 6.85
CA GLY A 195 8.93 13.65 8.19
C GLY A 195 10.37 13.11 8.27
N PRO A 196 10.83 12.57 9.43
CA PRO A 196 12.21 12.07 9.65
C PRO A 196 12.42 10.63 9.17
N ARG A 197 13.38 10.33 8.27
CA ARG A 197 13.52 9.08 7.45
C ARG A 197 13.15 7.76 8.15
N ILE A 198 12.56 6.81 7.40
CA ILE A 198 12.41 5.40 7.86
C ILE A 198 13.65 4.64 7.43
N ASP A 199 14.23 3.90 8.36
CA ASP A 199 15.18 2.84 8.05
C ASP A 199 14.41 1.60 7.59
N TRP A 200 14.21 1.49 6.27
CA TRP A 200 13.44 0.40 5.67
C TRP A 200 14.15 -0.93 5.79
N GLU A 201 15.49 -0.92 5.82
CA GLU A 201 16.29 -2.12 5.99
C GLU A 201 16.17 -2.65 7.41
N ALA A 202 16.31 -1.80 8.44
CA ALA A 202 16.09 -2.21 9.82
C ALA A 202 14.66 -2.74 10.03
N LEU A 203 13.66 -2.11 9.41
CA LEU A 203 12.26 -2.50 9.52
C LEU A 203 11.98 -3.85 8.81
N TRP A 204 12.55 -4.03 7.62
CA TRP A 204 12.52 -5.32 6.90
C TRP A 204 13.19 -6.43 7.74
N TRP A 205 14.41 -6.19 8.23
CA TRP A 205 15.14 -7.20 9.01
C TRP A 205 14.53 -7.46 10.39
N ALA A 206 13.89 -6.49 11.04
CA ALA A 206 13.19 -6.71 12.30
C ALA A 206 12.14 -7.84 12.19
N ARG A 207 11.47 -7.96 11.03
CA ARG A 207 10.53 -9.04 10.73
C ARG A 207 11.21 -10.39 10.50
N HIS A 208 12.40 -10.39 9.91
CA HIS A 208 13.20 -11.59 9.62
C HIS A 208 14.09 -12.01 10.80
N ARG A 209 14.11 -11.23 11.90
CA ARG A 209 14.92 -11.48 13.10
C ARG A 209 14.19 -12.16 14.25
N ALA A 210 12.91 -12.49 14.11
CA ALA A 210 12.36 -13.64 14.83
C ALA A 210 12.90 -14.88 14.10
N ASP A 211 14.05 -15.46 14.42
CA ASP A 211 14.56 -15.77 15.74
C ASP A 211 16.05 -16.15 15.64
N VAL A 212 16.96 -15.18 15.63
CA VAL A 212 18.41 -15.47 15.76
C VAL A 212 18.92 -15.02 17.11
N HIS A 213 18.48 -13.86 17.60
CA HIS A 213 18.92 -13.36 18.91
C HIS A 213 18.18 -13.96 20.10
N ALA A 214 17.01 -14.60 19.95
CA ALA A 214 16.36 -15.32 21.04
C ALA A 214 16.78 -16.81 21.07
N VAL A 215 17.03 -17.43 19.91
CA VAL A 215 17.74 -18.72 19.78
C VAL A 215 19.16 -18.63 20.33
N LEU A 216 19.96 -17.63 19.94
CA LEU A 216 21.32 -17.47 20.49
C LEU A 216 21.32 -17.20 22.00
N ARG A 217 20.33 -16.46 22.52
CA ARG A 217 20.23 -16.24 23.98
C ARG A 217 19.86 -17.51 24.73
N ARG A 218 18.91 -18.32 24.22
CA ARG A 218 18.59 -19.63 24.80
C ARG A 218 19.74 -20.63 24.72
N VAL A 219 20.55 -20.58 23.66
CA VAL A 219 21.73 -21.44 23.51
C VAL A 219 22.88 -20.99 24.42
N LEU A 220 23.03 -19.69 24.67
CA LEU A 220 24.06 -19.15 25.57
C LEU A 220 23.66 -19.13 27.05
N GLU A 221 22.36 -19.15 27.37
CA GLU A 221 21.84 -19.28 28.75
C GLU A 221 21.68 -20.74 29.18
N ALA A 222 21.75 -21.70 28.23
CA ALA A 222 21.70 -23.14 28.48
C ALA A 222 23.08 -23.83 28.36
N ALA A 223 24.17 -23.05 28.21
CA ALA A 223 25.56 -23.50 28.19
C ALA A 223 26.31 -22.88 29.38
#